data_AF-A0A5M8P8C5-F1
#
_entry.id   AF-A0A5M8P8C5-F1
#
_cell.length_a   1.000
_cell.length_b   1.000
_cell.length_c   1.000
_cell.angle_alpha   90.00
_cell.angle_beta   90.00
_cell.angle_gamma   90.00
#
_symmetry.space_group_name_H-M   'P 1'
#
loop_
_entity.id
_entity.type
_entity.pdbx_description
1 polymer ?
#
loop_
_entity_poly.entity_id
_entity_poly.type
_entity_poly.pdbx_seq_one_letter_code
_entity_poly.pdbx_strand_id
1 'polypeptide(L)'
;MKHPAPVKCRPAQAVFVSHKPFWRFTQFLSAFIFVKAAISLIITANSHLSKKRFPMPRHPQRPTAPHYRHSPSLPAFAAGRQRVFALMLAAGGTFLPPSAGAEAITAPLNSMPDPATQNRSLSNYDEKLNRMAEILGSLHYLYRICGAQDSEWRAYMQKLIAALHADDKQQLRLYAAFNRSYEAFADNYSACTTAAKEASERYRLEGLTLSRHLLEHFSSDSAAP
;
A
#
# COMPACT_ATOMS: atom_id res chain seq x y z
N MET A 1 87.37 13.29 -21.09
CA MET A 1 86.00 13.38 -20.52
C MET A 1 85.23 12.12 -20.95
N LYS A 2 84.43 11.56 -20.02
CA LYS A 2 83.95 10.16 -19.94
C LYS A 2 83.28 9.61 -21.22
N HIS A 3 83.73 8.46 -21.71
CA HIS A 3 82.97 7.62 -22.63
C HIS A 3 81.76 6.99 -21.89
N PRO A 4 80.56 6.96 -22.48
CA PRO A 4 79.43 6.23 -21.91
C PRO A 4 79.61 4.71 -22.11
N ALA A 5 79.27 3.94 -21.07
CA ALA A 5 79.37 2.47 -21.04
C ALA A 5 78.37 1.79 -22.00
N PRO A 6 78.66 0.56 -22.49
CA PRO A 6 77.78 -0.14 -23.41
C PRO A 6 76.49 -0.63 -22.73
N VAL A 7 75.35 -0.36 -23.38
CA VAL A 7 74.02 -0.81 -22.95
C VAL A 7 73.88 -2.32 -23.20
N LYS A 8 73.75 -3.11 -22.14
CA LYS A 8 73.43 -4.55 -22.23
C LYS A 8 71.94 -4.72 -22.59
N CYS A 9 71.65 -5.25 -23.77
CA CYS A 9 70.31 -5.74 -24.12
C CYS A 9 69.94 -6.91 -23.19
N ARG A 10 68.85 -6.77 -22.42
CA ARG A 10 68.24 -7.91 -21.71
C ARG A 10 67.52 -8.81 -22.73
N PRO A 11 67.58 -10.14 -22.60
CA PRO A 11 66.74 -11.01 -23.41
C PRO A 11 65.26 -10.78 -23.05
N ALA A 12 64.42 -10.74 -24.08
CA ALA A 12 62.97 -10.62 -23.95
C ALA A 12 62.44 -11.81 -23.15
N GLN A 13 61.83 -11.54 -22.00
CA GLN A 13 61.09 -12.54 -21.26
C GLN A 13 59.79 -12.82 -22.02
N ALA A 14 59.59 -14.07 -22.44
CA ALA A 14 58.32 -14.52 -23.01
C ALA A 14 57.24 -14.41 -21.92
N VAL A 15 56.32 -13.46 -22.09
CA VAL A 15 55.11 -13.36 -21.27
C VAL A 15 54.23 -14.55 -21.63
N PHE A 16 54.23 -15.57 -20.77
CA PHE A 16 53.22 -16.63 -20.81
C PHE A 16 51.86 -16.00 -20.48
N VAL A 17 51.09 -15.65 -21.51
CA VAL A 17 49.69 -15.25 -21.34
C VAL A 17 48.91 -16.49 -20.90
N SER A 18 48.58 -16.54 -19.62
CA SER A 18 47.72 -17.57 -19.04
C SER A 18 46.33 -17.46 -19.66
N HIS A 19 46.05 -18.30 -20.66
CA HIS A 19 44.69 -18.48 -21.18
C HIS A 19 43.81 -19.09 -20.06
N LYS A 20 43.08 -18.24 -19.34
CA LYS A 20 41.88 -18.63 -18.59
C LYS A 20 40.62 -18.10 -19.27
N PRO A 21 40.04 -18.78 -20.29
CA PRO A 21 38.72 -18.36 -20.75
C PRO A 21 37.70 -19.49 -20.96
N PHE A 22 37.80 -20.64 -20.29
CA PHE A 22 36.77 -21.70 -20.45
C PHE A 22 35.99 -22.05 -19.18
N TRP A 23 36.66 -22.16 -18.03
CA TRP A 23 36.00 -22.66 -16.80
C TRP A 23 35.07 -21.65 -16.09
N ARG A 24 35.15 -20.35 -16.41
CA ARG A 24 34.21 -19.36 -15.85
C ARG A 24 32.84 -19.40 -16.53
N PHE A 25 32.76 -19.75 -17.82
CA PHE A 25 31.50 -19.71 -18.58
C PHE A 25 30.51 -20.80 -18.15
N THR A 26 30.99 -22.01 -17.87
CA THR A 26 30.15 -23.12 -17.39
C THR A 26 29.57 -22.85 -15.99
N GLN A 27 30.32 -22.15 -15.13
CA GLN A 27 29.86 -21.80 -13.80
C GLN A 27 28.74 -20.74 -13.84
N PHE A 28 28.82 -19.75 -14.74
CA PHE A 28 27.74 -18.77 -14.93
C PHE A 28 26.46 -19.41 -15.50
N LEU A 29 26.57 -20.30 -16.49
CA LEU A 29 25.41 -20.99 -17.05
C LEU A 29 24.70 -21.88 -16.02
N SER A 30 25.46 -22.61 -15.19
CA SER A 30 24.87 -23.42 -14.12
C SER A 30 24.13 -22.56 -13.08
N ALA A 31 24.73 -21.46 -12.64
CA ALA A 31 24.10 -20.54 -11.68
C ALA A 31 22.79 -19.94 -12.24
N PHE A 32 22.77 -19.55 -13.53
CA PHE A 32 21.56 -19.04 -14.18
C PHE A 32 20.44 -20.08 -14.28
N ILE A 33 20.79 -21.34 -14.53
CA ILE A 33 19.81 -22.45 -14.58
C ILE A 33 19.23 -22.69 -13.18
N PHE A 34 20.06 -22.73 -12.14
CA PHE A 34 19.60 -22.89 -10.76
C PHE A 34 18.75 -21.71 -10.29
N VAL A 35 19.12 -20.47 -10.62
CA VAL A 35 18.32 -19.28 -10.28
C VAL A 35 16.98 -19.28 -11.03
N LYS A 36 16.95 -19.63 -12.32
CA LYS A 36 15.68 -19.77 -13.07
C LYS A 36 14.79 -20.88 -12.52
N ALA A 37 15.38 -22.01 -12.15
CA ALA A 37 14.65 -23.13 -11.55
C ALA A 37 14.09 -22.76 -10.18
N ALA A 38 14.89 -22.09 -9.32
CA ALA A 38 14.45 -21.63 -8.01
C ALA A 38 13.34 -20.59 -8.10
N ILE A 39 13.45 -19.61 -9.00
CA ILE A 39 12.40 -18.60 -9.24
C ILE A 39 11.14 -19.28 -9.78
N SER A 40 11.25 -20.23 -10.72
CA SER A 40 10.09 -20.97 -11.24
C SER A 40 9.42 -21.84 -10.18
N LEU A 41 10.19 -22.44 -9.26
CA LEU A 41 9.68 -23.22 -8.14
C LEU A 41 8.93 -22.33 -7.14
N ILE A 42 9.46 -21.15 -6.81
CA ILE A 42 8.80 -20.17 -5.93
C ILE A 42 7.50 -19.66 -6.57
N ILE A 43 7.50 -19.34 -7.86
CA ILE A 43 6.30 -18.90 -8.58
C ILE A 43 5.25 -20.03 -8.64
N THR A 44 5.67 -21.27 -8.90
CA THR A 44 4.75 -22.43 -8.98
C THR A 44 4.16 -22.77 -7.61
N ALA A 45 4.97 -22.75 -6.55
CA ALA A 45 4.51 -22.96 -5.17
C ALA A 45 3.48 -21.89 -4.75
N ASN A 46 3.72 -20.62 -5.10
CA ASN A 46 2.79 -19.52 -4.79
C ASN A 46 1.49 -19.59 -5.62
N SER A 47 1.59 -20.06 -6.88
CA SER A 47 0.41 -20.28 -7.74
C SER A 47 -0.54 -21.38 -7.24
N HIS A 48 -0.04 -22.35 -6.48
CA HIS A 48 -0.87 -23.38 -5.84
C HIS A 48 -1.66 -22.81 -4.65
N LEU A 49 -1.13 -21.79 -3.96
CA LEU A 49 -1.85 -21.08 -2.90
C LEU A 49 -2.90 -20.11 -3.49
N SER A 50 -2.59 -19.44 -4.61
CA SER A 50 -3.56 -18.59 -5.33
C SER A 50 -4.76 -19.36 -5.91
N LYS A 51 -4.57 -20.66 -6.22
CA LYS A 51 -5.65 -21.56 -6.65
C LYS A 51 -6.61 -21.98 -5.55
N LYS A 52 -6.34 -21.69 -4.27
CA LYS A 52 -7.38 -21.70 -3.23
C LYS A 52 -8.30 -20.51 -3.48
N ARG A 53 -9.15 -20.73 -4.46
CA ARG A 53 -10.23 -19.88 -4.94
C ARG A 53 -11.00 -19.39 -3.72
N PHE A 54 -10.68 -18.19 -3.25
CA PHE A 54 -11.48 -17.51 -2.25
C PHE A 54 -12.90 -17.47 -2.82
N PRO A 55 -13.89 -18.07 -2.14
CA PRO A 55 -15.26 -17.96 -2.57
C PRO A 55 -15.59 -16.47 -2.44
N MET A 56 -15.60 -15.76 -3.57
CA MET A 56 -16.40 -14.54 -3.64
C MET A 56 -17.81 -14.97 -3.19
N PRO A 57 -18.48 -14.22 -2.29
CA PRO A 57 -19.89 -14.43 -2.12
C PRO A 57 -20.51 -14.38 -3.53
N ARG A 58 -21.09 -15.50 -3.96
CA ARG A 58 -21.98 -15.48 -5.12
C ARG A 58 -23.04 -14.47 -4.72
N HIS A 59 -23.04 -13.29 -5.35
CA HIS A 59 -24.17 -12.38 -5.23
C HIS A 59 -25.41 -13.25 -5.42
N PRO A 60 -26.34 -13.33 -4.45
CA PRO A 60 -27.67 -13.81 -4.78
C PRO A 60 -28.10 -12.94 -5.96
N GLN A 61 -28.47 -13.57 -7.07
CA GLN A 61 -29.03 -12.87 -8.22
C GLN A 61 -30.03 -11.89 -7.63
N ARG A 62 -29.73 -10.58 -7.74
CA ARG A 62 -30.60 -9.54 -7.21
C ARG A 62 -31.98 -9.88 -7.80
N PRO A 63 -32.99 -10.25 -7.00
CA PRO A 63 -34.30 -10.51 -7.55
C PRO A 63 -34.66 -9.28 -8.39
N THR A 64 -35.02 -9.50 -9.64
CA THR A 64 -35.37 -8.45 -10.59
C THR A 64 -36.30 -7.49 -9.87
N ALA A 65 -35.82 -6.29 -9.59
CA ALA A 65 -36.61 -5.31 -8.86
C ALA A 65 -37.91 -5.11 -9.63
N PRO A 66 -39.09 -5.21 -9.00
CA PRO A 66 -40.33 -4.81 -9.65
C PRO A 66 -40.15 -3.34 -10.08
N HIS A 67 -40.58 -3.03 -11.30
CA HIS A 67 -40.52 -1.69 -11.88
C HIS A 67 -40.94 -0.64 -10.85
N TYR A 68 -39.96 0.12 -10.33
CA TYR A 68 -40.22 1.25 -9.45
C TYR A 68 -40.89 2.33 -10.29
N ARG A 69 -42.22 2.40 -10.19
CA ARG A 69 -43.01 3.48 -10.76
C ARG A 69 -42.59 4.76 -10.04
N HIS A 70 -42.19 5.77 -10.80
CA HIS A 70 -41.75 7.07 -10.29
C HIS A 70 -42.70 7.59 -9.21
N SER A 71 -42.19 7.71 -7.99
CA SER A 71 -42.88 8.37 -6.88
C SER A 71 -42.72 9.89 -7.05
N PRO A 72 -43.78 10.70 -6.94
CA PRO A 72 -43.66 12.14 -7.08
C PRO A 72 -42.91 12.75 -5.90
N SER A 73 -42.14 13.78 -6.22
CA SER A 73 -41.36 14.68 -5.38
C SER A 73 -41.93 14.92 -3.97
N LEU A 74 -41.12 14.63 -2.94
CA LEU A 74 -41.29 15.21 -1.61
C LEU A 74 -40.80 16.67 -1.60
N PRO A 75 -41.46 17.59 -0.86
CA PRO A 75 -41.06 18.98 -0.80
C PRO A 75 -39.79 19.17 0.03
N ALA A 76 -39.03 20.20 -0.36
CA ALA A 76 -37.80 20.64 0.26
C ALA A 76 -37.95 20.90 1.77
N PHE A 77 -37.19 20.19 2.59
CA PHE A 77 -36.99 20.58 3.99
C PHE A 77 -35.99 21.73 4.04
N ALA A 78 -36.53 22.91 4.32
CA ALA A 78 -35.80 24.13 4.54
C ALA A 78 -34.83 24.02 5.72
N ALA A 79 -33.68 24.66 5.55
CA ALA A 79 -32.58 24.77 6.48
C ALA A 79 -33.01 25.31 7.86
N GLY A 80 -32.83 24.51 8.92
CA GLY A 80 -32.91 24.94 10.32
C GLY A 80 -31.54 24.98 10.96
N ARG A 81 -30.84 26.13 10.89
CA ARG A 81 -29.67 26.43 11.73
C ARG A 81 -30.15 26.64 13.17
N GLN A 82 -30.07 25.60 14.01
CA GLN A 82 -30.25 25.81 15.45
C GLN A 82 -28.94 26.28 16.08
N ARG A 83 -28.91 27.60 16.31
CA ARG A 83 -28.04 28.26 17.27
C ARG A 83 -28.46 27.80 18.67
N VAL A 84 -27.61 27.08 19.38
CA VAL A 84 -27.71 26.99 20.85
C VAL A 84 -26.49 27.71 21.40
N PHE A 85 -26.67 29.02 21.61
CA PHE A 85 -25.78 29.84 22.41
C PHE A 85 -26.51 30.19 23.70
N ALA A 86 -25.83 29.96 24.81
CA ALA A 86 -25.94 30.65 26.09
C ALA A 86 -27.27 30.59 26.84
N LEU A 87 -27.27 29.83 27.94
CA LEU A 87 -27.63 30.36 29.26
C LEU A 87 -27.11 29.43 30.36
N MET A 88 -26.02 29.79 31.04
CA MET A 88 -25.85 29.52 32.46
C MET A 88 -24.90 30.59 33.03
N LEU A 89 -25.53 31.56 33.68
CA LEU A 89 -24.89 32.59 34.47
C LEU A 89 -24.38 32.01 35.79
N ALA A 90 -23.17 32.44 36.15
CA ALA A 90 -22.74 32.86 37.48
C ALA A 90 -22.96 31.91 38.68
N ALA A 91 -21.87 31.24 39.07
CA ALA A 91 -21.50 31.12 40.49
C ALA A 91 -19.98 31.31 40.59
N GLY A 92 -19.58 32.46 41.14
CA GLY A 92 -18.19 32.78 41.41
C GLY A 92 -17.64 31.88 42.51
N GLY A 93 -16.55 31.18 42.20
CA GLY A 93 -15.70 30.50 43.16
C GLY A 93 -14.26 30.72 42.73
N THR A 94 -13.57 31.63 43.40
CA THR A 94 -12.12 31.85 43.26
C THR A 94 -11.38 30.61 43.75
N PHE A 95 -11.03 29.70 42.85
CA PHE A 95 -10.06 28.65 43.14
C PHE A 95 -8.67 29.16 42.76
N LEU A 96 -7.87 29.46 43.78
CA LEU A 96 -6.47 29.85 43.69
C LEU A 96 -5.64 28.57 43.43
N PRO A 97 -4.97 28.38 42.27
CA PRO A 97 -4.04 27.28 42.12
C PRO A 97 -2.75 27.59 42.91
N PRO A 98 -2.23 26.67 43.74
CA PRO A 98 -0.90 26.84 44.32
C PRO A 98 0.17 26.69 43.23
N SER A 99 0.90 27.77 43.00
CA SER A 99 2.17 27.77 42.29
C SER A 99 3.23 27.07 43.14
N ALA A 100 3.33 25.75 42.99
CA ALA A 100 4.51 25.00 43.38
C ALA A 100 5.47 25.00 42.19
N GLY A 101 6.49 25.85 42.28
CA GLY A 101 7.66 25.77 41.42
C GLY A 101 8.37 24.43 41.64
N ALA A 102 8.57 23.71 40.54
CA ALA A 102 9.58 22.68 40.43
C ALA A 102 10.19 22.83 39.03
N GLU A 103 11.18 23.72 38.94
CA GLU A 103 12.20 23.61 37.89
C GLU A 103 12.94 22.29 38.13
N ALA A 104 12.62 21.28 37.33
CA ALA A 104 13.49 20.13 37.14
C ALA A 104 14.28 20.38 35.86
N ILE A 105 15.51 20.87 36.02
CA ILE A 105 16.54 20.78 34.99
C ILE A 105 16.95 19.30 34.97
N THR A 106 16.53 18.55 33.95
CA THR A 106 17.10 17.23 33.65
C THR A 106 17.49 17.14 32.18
N ALA A 107 18.77 16.80 32.03
CA ALA A 107 19.59 16.57 30.84
C ALA A 107 18.90 15.89 29.63
N PRO A 108 19.49 16.02 28.42
CA PRO A 108 18.99 15.32 27.24
C PRO A 108 19.25 13.82 27.40
N LEU A 109 18.25 13.09 27.86
CA LEU A 109 18.21 11.65 27.71
C LEU A 109 17.88 11.36 26.25
N ASN A 110 18.81 10.70 25.57
CA ASN A 110 18.61 10.07 24.27
C ASN A 110 17.19 9.50 24.17
N SER A 111 16.37 10.12 23.33
CA SER A 111 14.98 9.76 23.09
C SER A 111 14.91 8.39 22.43
N MET A 112 14.86 7.31 23.22
CA MET A 112 14.33 6.05 22.70
C MET A 112 12.84 6.28 22.37
N PRO A 113 12.34 5.83 21.21
CA PRO A 113 10.94 6.00 20.85
C PRO A 113 10.03 5.38 21.91
N ASP A 114 9.06 6.15 22.41
CA ASP A 114 7.99 5.64 23.27
C ASP A 114 7.22 4.54 22.51
N PRO A 115 6.98 3.34 23.09
CA PRO A 115 6.16 2.30 22.47
C PRO A 115 4.79 2.79 22.00
N ALA A 116 4.21 3.83 22.63
CA ALA A 116 2.96 4.44 22.17
C ALA A 116 3.09 5.14 20.80
N THR A 117 4.26 5.69 20.48
CA THR A 117 4.52 6.35 19.19
C THR A 117 4.71 5.32 18.07
N GLN A 118 5.38 4.21 18.36
CA GLN A 118 5.55 3.10 17.40
C GLN A 118 4.20 2.44 17.07
N ASN A 119 3.38 2.13 18.08
CA ASN A 119 2.07 1.52 17.86
C ASN A 119 1.12 2.45 17.06
N ARG A 120 1.18 3.77 17.30
CA ARG A 120 0.43 4.76 16.50
C ARG A 120 0.90 4.82 15.05
N SER A 121 2.21 4.74 14.81
CA SER A 121 2.78 4.70 13.45
C SER A 121 2.30 3.46 12.68
N LEU A 122 2.37 2.29 13.30
CA LEU A 122 1.91 1.02 12.72
C LEU A 122 0.39 1.03 12.46
N SER A 123 -0.42 1.56 13.39
CA SER A 123 -1.87 1.72 13.19
C SER A 123 -2.18 2.59 11.98
N ASN A 124 -1.49 3.73 11.84
CA ASN A 124 -1.68 4.63 10.70
C ASN A 124 -1.30 3.97 9.36
N TYR A 125 -0.28 3.11 9.35
CA TYR A 125 0.12 2.39 8.15
C TYR A 125 -0.91 1.31 7.76
N ASP A 126 -1.35 0.50 8.72
CA ASP A 126 -2.39 -0.52 8.51
C ASP A 126 -3.72 0.11 8.06
N GLU A 127 -4.09 1.27 8.60
CA GLU A 127 -5.25 2.03 8.15
C GLU A 127 -5.13 2.47 6.69
N LYS A 128 -3.95 2.97 6.28
CA LYS A 128 -3.70 3.35 4.87
C LYS A 128 -3.73 2.14 3.95
N LEU A 129 -3.24 0.97 4.39
CA LEU A 129 -3.33 -0.27 3.62
C LEU A 129 -4.78 -0.74 3.46
N ASN A 130 -5.57 -0.70 4.53
CA ASN A 130 -7.00 -1.01 4.46
C ASN A 130 -7.72 -0.05 3.51
N ARG A 131 -7.41 1.25 3.59
CA ARG A 131 -7.99 2.24 2.68
C ARG A 131 -7.60 1.99 1.22
N MET A 132 -6.35 1.60 0.96
CA MET A 132 -5.91 1.19 -0.37
C MET A 132 -6.73 0.00 -0.89
N ALA A 133 -6.94 -1.02 -0.05
CA ALA A 133 -7.75 -2.18 -0.41
C ALA A 133 -9.22 -1.80 -0.71
N GLU A 134 -9.82 -0.90 0.08
CA GLU A 134 -11.15 -0.36 -0.20
C GLU A 134 -11.21 0.34 -1.56
N ILE A 135 -10.23 1.20 -1.88
CA ILE A 135 -10.17 1.92 -3.16
C ILE A 135 -10.10 0.94 -4.33
N LEU A 136 -9.28 -0.10 -4.23
CA LEU A 136 -9.21 -1.14 -5.26
C LEU A 136 -10.57 -1.84 -5.45
N GLY A 137 -11.30 -2.08 -4.36
CA GLY A 137 -12.66 -2.64 -4.40
C GLY A 137 -13.68 -1.72 -5.06
N SER A 138 -13.65 -0.42 -4.71
CA SER A 138 -14.48 0.63 -5.33
C SER A 138 -14.24 0.70 -6.85
N LEU A 139 -12.98 0.78 -7.26
CA LEU A 139 -12.59 0.87 -8.66
C LEU A 139 -12.95 -0.39 -9.44
N HIS A 140 -12.82 -1.57 -8.81
CA HIS A 140 -13.25 -2.83 -9.42
C HIS A 140 -14.73 -2.80 -9.81
N TYR A 141 -15.58 -2.29 -8.93
CA TYR A 141 -17.02 -2.17 -9.23
C TYR A 141 -17.29 -1.10 -10.29
N LEU A 142 -16.77 0.11 -10.09
CA LEU A 142 -17.06 1.26 -10.96
C LEU A 142 -16.60 1.02 -12.40
N TYR A 143 -15.42 0.45 -12.61
CA TYR A 143 -14.94 0.12 -13.97
C TYR A 143 -15.77 -0.97 -14.64
N ARG A 144 -16.30 -1.94 -13.88
CA ARG A 144 -17.19 -2.97 -14.42
C ARG A 144 -18.46 -2.37 -15.04
N ILE A 145 -19.03 -1.35 -14.40
CA ILE A 145 -20.27 -0.73 -14.88
C ILE A 145 -20.02 0.41 -15.89
N CYS A 146 -18.86 1.08 -15.83
CA CYS A 146 -18.55 2.26 -16.64
C CYS A 146 -17.53 2.07 -17.77
N GLY A 147 -16.76 0.98 -17.80
CA GLY A 147 -15.65 0.76 -18.75
C GLY A 147 -15.71 -0.60 -19.42
N ALA A 148 -15.29 -0.66 -20.69
CA ALA A 148 -15.43 -1.82 -21.57
C ALA A 148 -14.18 -2.75 -21.62
N GLN A 149 -13.13 -2.48 -20.83
CA GLN A 149 -11.89 -3.26 -20.87
C GLN A 149 -11.30 -3.50 -19.46
N ASP A 150 -10.55 -4.59 -19.37
CA ASP A 150 -10.55 -5.55 -18.27
C ASP A 150 -10.14 -5.07 -16.87
N SER A 151 -10.73 -5.77 -15.90
CA SER A 151 -10.67 -5.53 -14.47
C SER A 151 -9.35 -5.98 -13.82
N GLU A 152 -8.25 -5.29 -14.11
CA GLU A 152 -6.94 -5.50 -13.47
C GLU A 152 -6.94 -5.24 -11.95
N TRP A 153 -8.02 -4.67 -11.41
CA TRP A 153 -8.18 -4.35 -10.00
C TRP A 153 -8.00 -5.54 -9.06
N ARG A 154 -8.45 -6.74 -9.45
CA ARG A 154 -8.20 -7.97 -8.67
C ARG A 154 -6.73 -8.36 -8.68
N ALA A 155 -6.07 -8.22 -9.82
CA ALA A 155 -4.64 -8.49 -9.95
C ALA A 155 -3.81 -7.48 -9.13
N TYR A 156 -4.22 -6.21 -9.09
CA TYR A 156 -3.58 -5.21 -8.21
C TYR A 156 -3.73 -5.54 -6.74
N MET A 157 -4.91 -6.02 -6.30
CA MET A 157 -5.10 -6.46 -4.92
C MET A 157 -4.18 -7.64 -4.56
N GLN A 158 -4.02 -8.61 -5.48
CA GLN A 158 -3.10 -9.73 -5.29
C GLN A 158 -1.64 -9.27 -5.25
N LYS A 159 -1.25 -8.32 -6.11
CA LYS A 159 0.09 -7.71 -6.10
C LYS A 159 0.36 -6.97 -4.78
N LEU A 160 -0.62 -6.25 -4.25
CA LEU A 160 -0.51 -5.58 -2.95
C LEU A 160 -0.23 -6.59 -1.82
N ILE A 161 -1.03 -7.65 -1.74
CA ILE A 161 -0.86 -8.71 -0.74
C ILE A 161 0.51 -9.39 -0.88
N ALA A 162 0.93 -9.68 -2.11
CA ALA A 162 2.22 -10.29 -2.38
C ALA A 162 3.39 -9.38 -1.97
N ALA A 163 3.31 -8.08 -2.26
CA ALA A 163 4.34 -7.11 -1.91
C ALA A 163 4.48 -6.92 -0.39
N LEU A 164 3.38 -7.08 0.35
CA LEU A 164 3.37 -6.96 1.81
C LEU A 164 3.93 -8.20 2.53
N HIS A 165 4.08 -9.33 1.85
CA HIS A 165 4.29 -10.63 2.51
C HIS A 165 3.27 -10.88 3.65
N ALA A 166 2.02 -10.45 3.43
CA ALA A 166 0.99 -10.42 4.46
C ALA A 166 0.67 -11.83 4.99
N ASP A 167 0.56 -11.95 6.32
CA ASP A 167 0.08 -13.17 6.98
C ASP A 167 -1.42 -13.41 6.70
N ASP A 168 -1.91 -14.62 7.01
CA ASP A 168 -3.31 -15.01 6.75
C ASP A 168 -4.32 -14.03 7.36
N LYS A 169 -4.03 -13.50 8.56
CA LYS A 169 -4.94 -12.59 9.27
C LYS A 169 -4.98 -11.22 8.58
N GLN A 170 -3.85 -10.71 8.12
CA GLN A 170 -3.75 -9.45 7.40
C GLN A 170 -4.35 -9.57 6.00
N GLN A 171 -4.10 -10.68 5.31
CA GLN A 171 -4.75 -10.99 4.03
C GLN A 171 -6.27 -10.96 4.16
N LEU A 172 -6.82 -11.63 5.18
CA LEU A 172 -8.27 -11.62 5.44
C LEU A 172 -8.81 -10.21 5.69
N ARG A 173 -8.11 -9.37 6.46
CA ARG A 173 -8.51 -7.97 6.69
C ARG A 173 -8.54 -7.17 5.39
N LEU A 174 -7.49 -7.27 4.58
CA LEU A 174 -7.38 -6.56 3.31
C LEU A 174 -8.46 -7.01 2.31
N TYR A 175 -8.72 -8.31 2.21
CA TYR A 175 -9.82 -8.82 1.39
C TYR A 175 -11.19 -8.37 1.90
N ALA A 176 -11.41 -8.36 3.22
CA ALA A 176 -12.65 -7.87 3.79
C ALA A 176 -12.89 -6.40 3.45
N ALA A 177 -11.86 -5.55 3.53
CA ALA A 177 -11.93 -4.14 3.14
C ALA A 177 -12.26 -3.96 1.65
N PHE A 178 -11.57 -4.70 0.77
CA PHE A 178 -11.85 -4.71 -0.67
C PHE A 178 -13.30 -5.10 -0.95
N ASN A 179 -13.76 -6.21 -0.39
CA ASN A 179 -15.10 -6.75 -0.63
C ASN A 179 -16.17 -5.80 -0.09
N ARG A 180 -16.02 -5.29 1.14
CA ARG A 180 -16.94 -4.33 1.74
C ARG A 180 -17.15 -3.12 0.83
N SER A 181 -16.07 -2.58 0.28
CA SER A 181 -16.14 -1.42 -0.60
C SER A 181 -16.81 -1.74 -1.95
N TYR A 182 -16.47 -2.89 -2.54
CA TYR A 182 -17.12 -3.36 -3.76
C TYR A 182 -18.65 -3.44 -3.60
N GLU A 183 -19.12 -4.07 -2.52
CA GLU A 183 -20.55 -4.21 -2.21
C GLU A 183 -21.21 -2.84 -1.99
N ALA A 184 -20.58 -1.94 -1.24
CA ALA A 184 -21.11 -0.59 -1.00
C ALA A 184 -21.33 0.19 -2.31
N PHE A 185 -20.44 0.05 -3.30
CA PHE A 185 -20.63 0.66 -4.61
C PHE A 185 -21.68 -0.08 -5.46
N ALA A 186 -21.84 -1.39 -5.27
CA ALA A 186 -22.88 -2.20 -5.91
C ALA A 186 -24.30 -1.86 -5.47
N ASP A 187 -24.45 -1.48 -4.21
CA ASP A 187 -25.73 -1.03 -3.67
C ASP A 187 -26.09 0.38 -4.16
N ASN A 188 -25.09 1.24 -4.36
CA ASN A 188 -25.31 2.65 -4.71
C ASN A 188 -25.44 2.92 -6.22
N TYR A 189 -24.81 2.10 -7.08
CA TYR A 189 -24.80 2.34 -8.53
C TYR A 189 -25.21 1.08 -9.29
N SER A 190 -26.39 1.07 -9.92
CA SER A 190 -26.85 -0.04 -10.76
C SER A 190 -26.42 0.06 -12.23
N ALA A 191 -26.06 1.26 -12.68
CA ALA A 191 -25.61 1.55 -14.04
C ALA A 191 -24.57 2.69 -14.02
N CYS A 192 -23.85 2.87 -15.12
CA CYS A 192 -22.90 3.98 -15.21
C CYS A 192 -23.61 5.33 -15.30
N THR A 193 -23.50 6.12 -14.24
CA THR A 193 -23.99 7.51 -14.17
C THR A 193 -22.81 8.49 -14.19
N THR A 194 -23.08 9.78 -14.40
CA THR A 194 -22.06 10.84 -14.26
C THR A 194 -21.40 10.80 -12.88
N ALA A 195 -22.20 10.64 -11.82
CA ALA A 195 -21.69 10.51 -10.45
C ALA A 195 -20.79 9.27 -10.26
N ALA A 196 -21.08 8.14 -10.92
CA ALA A 196 -20.22 6.96 -10.87
C ALA A 196 -18.87 7.20 -11.57
N LYS A 197 -18.86 7.91 -12.71
CA LYS A 197 -17.63 8.30 -13.41
C LYS A 197 -16.78 9.25 -12.57
N GLU A 198 -17.39 10.25 -11.96
CA GLU A 198 -16.72 11.19 -11.07
C GLU A 198 -16.17 10.50 -9.81
N ALA A 199 -16.92 9.57 -9.22
CA ALA A 199 -16.42 8.74 -8.14
C ALA A 199 -15.20 7.93 -8.60
N SER A 200 -15.26 7.29 -9.76
CA SER A 200 -14.15 6.50 -10.30
C SER A 200 -12.87 7.33 -10.40
N GLU A 201 -12.96 8.55 -10.93
CA GLU A 201 -11.80 9.42 -11.07
C GLU A 201 -11.25 9.88 -9.71
N ARG A 202 -12.12 10.26 -8.77
CA ARG A 202 -11.69 10.65 -7.42
C ARG A 202 -10.95 9.51 -6.70
N TYR A 203 -11.49 8.29 -6.76
CA TYR A 203 -10.86 7.12 -6.13
C TYR A 203 -9.55 6.74 -6.80
N ARG A 204 -9.41 6.94 -8.11
CA ARG A 204 -8.13 6.75 -8.82
C ARG A 204 -7.07 7.74 -8.30
N LEU A 205 -7.43 9.01 -8.17
CA LEU A 205 -6.54 10.06 -7.65
C LEU A 205 -6.16 9.83 -6.17
N GLU A 206 -7.12 9.37 -5.36
CA GLU A 206 -6.88 8.98 -3.97
C GLU A 206 -5.90 7.81 -3.89
N GLY A 207 -6.11 6.76 -4.69
CA GLY A 207 -5.23 5.60 -4.77
C GLY A 207 -3.79 5.96 -5.19
N LEU A 208 -3.62 6.89 -6.14
CA LEU A 208 -2.30 7.40 -6.50
C LEU A 208 -1.61 8.13 -5.34
N THR A 209 -2.37 8.91 -4.57
CA THR A 209 -1.84 9.65 -3.42
C THR A 209 -1.46 8.71 -2.29
N LEU A 210 -2.31 7.76 -1.94
CA LEU A 210 -2.00 6.76 -0.93
C LEU A 210 -0.82 5.87 -1.31
N SER A 211 -0.68 5.49 -2.59
CA SER A 211 0.47 4.69 -3.03
C SER A 211 1.80 5.39 -2.74
N ARG A 212 1.87 6.71 -2.96
CA ARG A 212 3.07 7.50 -2.64
C ARG A 212 3.35 7.51 -1.13
N HIS A 213 2.32 7.75 -0.32
CA HIS A 213 2.47 7.74 1.13
C HIS A 213 2.87 6.38 1.71
N LEU A 214 2.39 5.29 1.12
CA LEU A 214 2.81 3.95 1.52
C LEU A 214 4.28 3.71 1.18
N LEU A 215 4.75 4.13 0.00
CA LEU A 215 6.15 4.03 -0.40
C LEU A 215 7.09 4.85 0.50
N GLU A 216 6.68 6.05 0.90
CA GLU A 216 7.43 6.88 1.85
C GLU A 216 7.72 6.11 3.15
N HIS A 217 6.72 5.43 3.70
CA HIS A 217 6.86 4.62 4.91
C HIS A 217 7.76 3.40 4.70
N PHE A 218 7.57 2.66 3.59
CA PHE A 218 8.46 1.54 3.27
C PHE A 218 9.92 1.95 3.15
N SER A 219 10.18 3.12 2.53
CA SER A 219 11.54 3.62 2.37
C SER A 219 12.18 4.03 3.70
N SER A 220 11.40 4.59 4.64
CA SER A 220 11.92 4.97 5.95
C SER A 220 12.30 3.77 6.81
N ASP A 221 11.55 2.66 6.71
CA ASP A 221 11.81 1.47 7.52
C ASP A 221 12.99 0.65 6.99
N SER A 222 13.23 0.68 5.68
CA SER A 222 14.38 0.01 5.05
C SER A 222 15.75 0.68 5.33
N ALA A 223 15.75 1.83 6.01
CA ALA A 223 16.95 2.61 6.32
C ALA A 223 17.53 2.33 7.74
N ALA A 224 16.94 1.41 8.51
CA ALA A 224 17.47 1.01 9.82
C ALA A 224 18.59 -0.06 9.64
N PRO A 225 19.85 0.22 10.04
CA PRO A 225 20.95 -0.74 10.00
C PRO A 225 20.85 -1.83 11.07
#